data_AF-A0A7T7R6E7-F1
#
_entry.id   AF-A0A7T7R6E7-F1
#
_cell.length_a   1.000
_cell.length_b   1.000
_cell.length_c   1.000
_cell.angle_alpha   90.00
_cell.angle_beta   90.00
_cell.angle_gamma   90.00
#
_symmetry.space_group_name_H-M   'P 1'
#
loop_
_entity.id
_entity.type
_entity.pdbx_description
1 polymer ?
#
loop_
_entity_poly.entity_id
_entity_poly.type
_entity_poly.pdbx_seq_one_letter_code
_entity_poly.pdbx_strand_id
1 'polypeptide(L)'
;MHIVLKGIVEDYAKSFDLDSSDISKNFEYFVNYLLAHKELGHIVQPNELTTSEDDASLDGIAIFLDGNLITSLEMAEEILSDKKRKVDAKIILTQVKSGESFEKDDIANFLSGILNFLTQDNFYPQGTFNQIRHEILFQILKNVKNIRNGLPDIAVYFATSGIYQKSDEHEAIFKQIKYEIEQKTFFHQVKAEPLDRAKLISLYDDTNKDIQAKLKFQEFFAIPSMPNIPQSYLALVNAKDFIDSILFDEDKNIKNNIFEENIRAYLGEEVYVNSNIKKSLEEEKSQKIFSVLNNGITIISPDLAFSPSDKTIDLTNYQIINGCQTSNVLFENRDIINDDTKIIVKFISTTHEETITKIISSTNNQSNIDNNAFLGLKEKTRMVQRYFETMNNTVGDENRVYFERRQNEYSQSDYQKSRIFDLRTVVQAYNAMILEEPFNSSRYVKKIFESNELFKDDDEESLYYICSLALYKIHVAINSKKLKYSNLKWHVLFIMKYVATKSNKNWTRNSKKSNQNVKKIIETLTDKEKFENALNECLAIIESLPIPTSDEIKRQKYTADLRSKTFEYLNF
;
A
#
# COMPACT_ATOMS: atom_id res chain seq x y z
N MET A 1 5.60 -29.39 1.01
CA MET A 1 4.85 -28.31 1.69
C MET A 1 4.08 -28.88 2.84
N HIS A 2 4.31 -28.34 4.03
CA HIS A 2 3.62 -28.75 5.24
C HIS A 2 2.10 -28.52 5.16
N ILE A 3 1.31 -29.45 5.71
CA ILE A 3 -0.16 -29.49 5.56
C ILE A 3 -0.87 -28.22 6.05
N VAL A 4 -0.46 -27.65 7.19
CA VAL A 4 -1.06 -26.43 7.76
C VAL A 4 -0.82 -25.23 6.84
N LEU A 5 0.42 -25.07 6.36
CA LEU A 5 0.77 -23.94 5.50
C LEU A 5 0.10 -24.09 4.13
N LYS A 6 -0.04 -25.32 3.63
CA LYS A 6 -0.78 -25.62 2.41
C LYS A 6 -2.23 -25.14 2.49
N GLY A 7 -2.93 -25.41 3.60
CA GLY A 7 -4.30 -24.93 3.80
C GLY A 7 -4.39 -23.40 3.80
N ILE A 8 -3.47 -22.72 4.49
CA ILE A 8 -3.40 -21.25 4.51
C ILE A 8 -3.16 -20.69 3.10
N VAL A 9 -2.24 -21.28 2.34
CA VAL A 9 -1.94 -20.85 0.97
C VAL A 9 -3.12 -21.09 0.02
N GLU A 10 -3.84 -22.20 0.18
CA GLU A 10 -5.06 -22.47 -0.59
C GLU A 10 -6.18 -21.46 -0.26
N ASP A 11 -6.34 -21.07 1.00
CA ASP A 11 -7.31 -20.07 1.40
C ASP A 11 -6.91 -18.66 0.93
N TYR A 12 -5.61 -18.34 0.99
CA TYR A 12 -5.07 -17.14 0.36
C TYR A 12 -5.34 -17.11 -1.15
N ALA A 13 -5.05 -18.20 -1.86
CA ALA A 13 -5.27 -18.30 -3.30
C ALA A 13 -6.75 -18.12 -3.65
N LYS A 14 -7.65 -18.75 -2.89
CA LYS A 14 -9.10 -18.49 -2.99
C LYS A 14 -9.41 -17.03 -2.74
N SER A 15 -8.83 -16.40 -1.71
CA SER A 15 -9.11 -15.00 -1.37
C SER A 15 -8.72 -13.98 -2.46
N PHE A 16 -7.87 -14.38 -3.42
CA PHE A 16 -7.44 -13.56 -4.55
C PHE A 16 -7.91 -14.07 -5.92
N ASP A 17 -8.79 -15.10 -5.98
CA ASP A 17 -9.22 -15.75 -7.23
C ASP A 17 -8.04 -16.26 -8.08
N LEU A 18 -6.99 -16.79 -7.43
CA LEU A 18 -5.83 -17.36 -8.10
C LEU A 18 -6.11 -18.78 -8.61
N ASP A 19 -5.37 -19.19 -9.64
CA ASP A 19 -5.40 -20.57 -10.14
C ASP A 19 -4.91 -21.56 -9.07
N SER A 20 -5.81 -22.41 -8.58
CA SER A 20 -5.51 -23.38 -7.52
C SER A 20 -4.61 -24.54 -7.96
N SER A 21 -4.36 -24.71 -9.27
CA SER A 21 -3.52 -25.79 -9.79
C SER A 21 -2.03 -25.56 -9.57
N ASP A 22 -1.58 -24.31 -9.45
CA ASP A 22 -0.17 -23.93 -9.32
C ASP A 22 0.19 -23.55 -7.87
N ILE A 23 0.28 -24.57 -7.01
CA ILE A 23 0.56 -24.36 -5.59
C ILE A 23 1.93 -23.72 -5.32
N SER A 24 2.92 -23.97 -6.20
CA SER A 24 4.25 -23.36 -6.06
C SER A 24 4.18 -21.87 -6.34
N LYS A 25 3.55 -21.46 -7.45
CA LYS A 25 3.39 -20.04 -7.75
C LYS A 25 2.50 -19.32 -6.73
N ASN A 26 1.45 -19.99 -6.23
CA ASN A 26 0.63 -19.45 -5.14
C ASN A 26 1.42 -19.26 -3.85
N PHE A 27 2.42 -20.10 -3.59
CA PHE A 27 3.31 -19.92 -2.45
C PHE A 27 4.21 -18.70 -2.61
N GLU A 28 4.74 -18.43 -3.81
CA GLU A 28 5.48 -17.20 -4.11
C GLU A 28 4.60 -15.95 -3.88
N TYR A 29 3.39 -15.95 -4.47
CA TYR A 29 2.43 -14.86 -4.28
C TYR A 29 2.13 -14.61 -2.80
N PHE A 30 1.90 -15.69 -2.04
CA PHE A 30 1.63 -15.63 -0.61
C PHE A 30 2.77 -14.99 0.18
N VAL A 31 4.01 -15.48 0.02
CA VAL A 31 5.18 -14.96 0.76
C VAL A 31 5.41 -13.48 0.42
N ASN A 32 5.35 -13.12 -0.85
CA ASN A 32 5.56 -11.73 -1.29
C ASN A 32 4.47 -10.81 -0.74
N TYR A 33 3.21 -11.25 -0.75
CA TYR A 33 2.10 -10.50 -0.15
C TYR A 33 2.30 -10.26 1.34
N LEU A 34 2.69 -11.27 2.12
CA LEU A 34 2.91 -11.13 3.57
C LEU A 34 3.95 -10.05 3.89
N LEU A 35 5.08 -10.08 3.18
CA LEU A 35 6.16 -9.11 3.40
C LEU A 35 5.78 -7.70 2.97
N ALA A 36 5.05 -7.55 1.86
CA ALA A 36 4.59 -6.24 1.41
C ALA A 36 3.48 -5.66 2.29
N HIS A 37 2.54 -6.51 2.75
CA HIS A 37 1.43 -6.08 3.60
C HIS A 37 1.92 -5.51 4.93
N LYS A 38 3.01 -6.04 5.49
CA LYS A 38 3.66 -5.48 6.69
C LYS A 38 4.05 -4.01 6.51
N GLU A 39 4.51 -3.62 5.32
CA GLU A 39 4.94 -2.26 5.02
C GLU A 39 3.78 -1.34 4.61
N LEU A 40 2.80 -1.89 3.87
CA LEU A 40 1.69 -1.13 3.28
C LEU A 40 0.50 -0.95 4.21
N GLY A 41 0.21 -1.93 5.06
CA GLY A 41 -1.01 -1.99 5.88
C GLY A 41 -2.33 -2.12 5.09
N HIS A 42 -2.30 -2.24 3.76
CA HIS A 42 -3.47 -2.39 2.90
C HIS A 42 -3.28 -3.52 1.86
N ILE A 43 -4.38 -3.92 1.21
CA ILE A 43 -4.38 -5.01 0.23
C ILE A 43 -3.69 -4.57 -1.07
N VAL A 44 -2.77 -5.40 -1.54
CA VAL A 44 -2.07 -5.24 -2.83
C VAL A 44 -2.26 -6.48 -3.69
N GLN A 45 -2.36 -6.29 -5.01
CA GLN A 45 -2.55 -7.40 -5.94
C GLN A 45 -1.27 -8.25 -6.06
N PRO A 46 -1.36 -9.59 -6.05
CA PRO A 46 -0.19 -10.47 -5.99
C PRO A 46 0.81 -10.29 -7.15
N ASN A 47 0.28 -9.95 -8.33
CA ASN A 47 1.06 -9.72 -9.55
C ASN A 47 1.87 -8.40 -9.54
N GLU A 48 1.62 -7.49 -8.59
CA GLU A 48 2.41 -6.26 -8.46
C GLU A 48 3.72 -6.47 -7.70
N LEU A 49 3.83 -7.59 -6.97
CA LEU A 49 4.96 -7.93 -6.10
C LEU A 49 5.84 -9.08 -6.59
N THR A 50 5.26 -9.98 -7.37
CA THR A 50 5.88 -11.27 -7.74
C THR A 50 6.38 -11.22 -9.17
N THR A 51 7.58 -11.76 -9.39
CA THR A 51 8.21 -11.80 -10.71
C THR A 51 7.53 -12.81 -11.64
N SER A 52 7.75 -12.64 -12.94
CA SER A 52 7.29 -13.55 -14.01
C SER A 52 8.38 -14.59 -14.36
N GLU A 53 8.18 -15.39 -15.41
CA GLU A 53 9.06 -16.54 -15.76
C GLU A 53 10.56 -16.22 -15.92
N ASP A 54 10.94 -15.03 -16.39
CA ASP A 54 12.35 -14.57 -16.43
C ASP A 54 12.71 -13.78 -15.14
N ASP A 55 12.81 -14.50 -14.04
CA ASP A 55 12.93 -13.95 -12.68
C ASP A 55 14.36 -13.63 -12.22
N ALA A 56 15.38 -14.07 -12.96
CA ALA A 56 16.79 -13.93 -12.61
C ALA A 56 17.11 -14.41 -11.17
N SER A 57 16.48 -15.51 -10.72
CA SER A 57 16.59 -16.07 -9.36
C SER A 57 16.01 -15.20 -8.25
N LEU A 58 15.10 -14.27 -8.58
CA LEU A 58 14.37 -13.44 -7.62
C LEU A 58 12.86 -13.62 -7.82
N ASP A 59 12.17 -14.26 -6.87
CA ASP A 59 10.72 -14.52 -6.98
C ASP A 59 9.87 -13.28 -6.62
N GLY A 60 10.47 -12.29 -5.94
CA GLY A 60 9.80 -11.04 -5.59
C GLY A 60 10.77 -9.88 -5.42
N ILE A 61 10.33 -8.71 -5.88
CA ILE A 61 11.04 -7.43 -5.73
C ILE A 61 10.02 -6.36 -5.38
N ALA A 62 10.09 -5.87 -4.14
CA ALA A 62 9.25 -4.76 -3.67
C ALA A 62 10.14 -3.59 -3.24
N ILE A 63 9.79 -2.39 -3.70
CA ILE A 63 10.49 -1.15 -3.37
C ILE A 63 9.47 -0.19 -2.79
N PHE A 64 9.76 0.32 -1.59
CA PHE A 64 8.90 1.23 -0.86
C PHE A 64 9.56 2.60 -0.70
N LEU A 65 8.78 3.66 -0.91
CA LEU A 65 9.15 5.03 -0.55
C LEU A 65 8.08 5.62 0.36
N ASP A 66 8.44 6.00 1.58
CA ASP A 66 7.53 6.46 2.64
C ASP A 66 6.30 5.54 2.80
N GLY A 67 6.55 4.22 2.89
CA GLY A 67 5.51 3.19 3.02
C GLY A 67 4.67 2.92 1.77
N ASN A 68 4.93 3.58 0.63
CA ASN A 68 4.18 3.36 -0.62
C ASN A 68 4.93 2.41 -1.54
N LEU A 69 4.25 1.40 -2.10
CA LEU A 69 4.82 0.51 -3.11
C LEU A 69 5.07 1.27 -4.41
N ILE A 70 6.32 1.22 -4.89
CA ILE A 70 6.77 1.89 -6.11
C ILE A 70 6.85 0.89 -7.25
N THR A 71 5.95 1.06 -8.22
CA THR A 71 5.80 0.14 -9.37
C THR A 71 6.27 0.74 -10.70
N SER A 72 6.69 2.01 -10.70
CA SER A 72 7.21 2.71 -11.88
C SER A 72 8.30 3.73 -11.54
N LEU A 73 9.17 4.00 -12.51
CA LEU A 73 10.25 4.99 -12.38
C LEU A 73 9.70 6.40 -12.09
N GLU A 74 8.59 6.77 -12.74
CA GLU A 74 7.98 8.09 -12.59
C GLU A 74 7.44 8.33 -11.18
N MET A 75 6.87 7.29 -10.54
CA MET A 75 6.46 7.38 -9.14
C MET A 75 7.66 7.67 -8.22
N ALA A 76 8.80 7.02 -8.47
CA ALA A 76 10.02 7.28 -7.72
C ALA A 76 10.50 8.72 -7.96
N GLU A 77 10.53 9.17 -9.22
CA GLU A 77 10.93 10.53 -9.57
C GLU A 77 10.03 11.60 -8.96
N GLU A 78 8.71 11.39 -8.95
CA GLU A 78 7.76 12.30 -8.33
C GLU A 78 8.02 12.44 -6.83
N ILE A 79 8.16 11.32 -6.12
CA ILE A 79 8.40 11.32 -4.67
C ILE A 79 9.76 11.95 -4.34
N LEU A 80 10.79 11.67 -5.14
CA LEU A 80 12.16 12.17 -4.96
C LEU A 80 12.38 13.59 -5.50
N SER A 81 11.40 14.17 -6.21
CA SER A 81 11.52 15.50 -6.81
C SER A 81 11.65 16.62 -5.77
N ASP A 82 11.06 16.44 -4.59
CA ASP A 82 11.16 17.41 -3.50
C ASP A 82 12.53 17.30 -2.81
N LYS A 83 13.42 18.23 -3.17
CA LYS A 83 14.79 18.33 -2.65
C LYS A 83 14.89 18.57 -1.15
N LYS A 84 13.80 19.01 -0.49
CA LYS A 84 13.80 19.29 0.95
C LYS A 84 13.32 18.09 1.77
N ARG A 85 12.57 17.18 1.16
CA ARG A 85 12.02 16.00 1.83
C ARG A 85 13.09 14.91 1.94
N LYS A 86 13.14 14.28 3.12
CA LYS A 86 13.87 13.03 3.34
C LYS A 86 12.86 11.89 3.31
N VAL A 87 13.07 10.96 2.38
CA VAL A 87 12.17 9.85 2.07
C VAL A 87 12.73 8.57 2.67
N ASP A 88 11.91 7.83 3.40
CA ASP A 88 12.20 6.48 3.85
C ASP A 88 12.20 5.53 2.65
N ALA A 89 13.29 4.79 2.43
CA ALA A 89 13.41 3.93 1.26
C ALA A 89 13.82 2.51 1.66
N LYS A 90 13.00 1.53 1.29
CA LYS A 90 13.19 0.13 1.66
C LYS A 90 13.01 -0.79 0.47
N ILE A 91 13.96 -1.71 0.30
CA ILE A 91 13.93 -2.73 -0.75
C ILE A 91 13.76 -4.10 -0.09
N ILE A 92 12.82 -4.89 -0.59
CA ILE A 92 12.62 -6.28 -0.20
C ILE A 92 12.85 -7.16 -1.43
N LEU A 93 13.81 -8.09 -1.32
CA LEU A 93 14.05 -9.13 -2.31
C LEU A 93 13.72 -10.50 -1.71
N THR A 94 13.11 -11.37 -2.50
CA THR A 94 12.72 -12.70 -2.04
C THR A 94 13.10 -13.78 -3.03
N GLN A 95 13.43 -14.95 -2.49
CA GLN A 95 13.38 -16.21 -3.22
C GLN A 95 12.60 -17.23 -2.38
N VAL A 96 11.73 -18.01 -3.01
CA VAL A 96 10.70 -18.80 -2.38
C VAL A 96 10.73 -20.22 -2.95
N LYS A 97 10.78 -21.22 -2.07
CA LYS A 97 10.72 -22.64 -2.43
C LYS A 97 9.57 -23.30 -1.68
N SER A 98 8.60 -23.86 -2.41
CA SER A 98 7.44 -24.57 -1.82
C SER A 98 7.81 -25.89 -1.12
N GLY A 99 9.05 -26.35 -1.29
CA GLY A 99 9.67 -27.44 -0.54
C GLY A 99 9.83 -27.14 0.94
N GLU A 100 10.28 -28.15 1.69
CA GLU A 100 10.53 -28.03 3.15
C GLU A 100 12.02 -27.93 3.49
N SER A 101 12.91 -28.08 2.51
CA SER A 101 14.34 -27.97 2.71
C SER A 101 14.85 -26.57 2.37
N PHE A 102 15.83 -26.12 3.15
CA PHE A 102 16.66 -24.97 2.82
C PHE A 102 17.88 -25.50 2.06
N GLU A 103 17.78 -25.60 0.73
CA GLU A 103 18.88 -26.12 -0.09
C GLU A 103 19.96 -25.05 -0.28
N LYS A 104 21.21 -25.40 0.02
CA LYS A 104 22.34 -24.49 -0.12
C LYS A 104 22.51 -23.97 -1.56
N ASP A 105 22.31 -24.84 -2.55
CA ASP A 105 22.45 -24.49 -3.96
C ASP A 105 21.39 -23.46 -4.38
N ASP A 106 20.15 -23.58 -3.88
CA ASP A 106 19.10 -22.59 -4.11
C ASP A 106 19.46 -21.24 -3.46
N ILE A 107 19.96 -21.25 -2.23
CA ILE A 107 20.39 -20.02 -1.53
C ILE A 107 21.61 -19.39 -2.23
N ALA A 108 22.51 -20.18 -2.81
CA ALA A 108 23.63 -19.68 -3.60
C ALA A 108 23.16 -19.04 -4.92
N ASN A 109 22.16 -19.64 -5.57
CA ASN A 109 21.50 -19.04 -6.73
C ASN A 109 20.81 -17.72 -6.36
N PHE A 110 20.20 -17.64 -5.17
CA PHE A 110 19.62 -16.39 -4.66
C PHE A 110 20.67 -15.28 -4.58
N LEU A 111 21.83 -15.58 -3.98
CA LEU A 111 22.95 -14.64 -3.89
C LEU A 111 23.36 -14.15 -5.29
N SER A 112 23.43 -15.05 -6.25
CA SER A 112 23.74 -14.69 -7.64
C SER A 112 22.71 -13.72 -8.24
N GLY A 113 21.41 -14.00 -8.05
CA GLY A 113 20.32 -13.14 -8.48
C GLY A 113 20.37 -11.75 -7.84
N ILE A 114 20.59 -11.68 -6.52
CA ILE A 114 20.77 -10.43 -5.77
C ILE A 114 21.93 -9.64 -6.35
N LEU A 115 23.11 -10.26 -6.52
CA LEU A 115 24.28 -9.57 -7.01
C LEU A 115 24.10 -9.01 -8.42
N ASN A 116 23.43 -9.75 -9.30
CA ASN A 116 23.07 -9.29 -10.63
C ASN A 116 22.05 -8.12 -10.60
N PHE A 117 21.09 -8.13 -9.67
CA PHE A 117 20.16 -7.01 -9.49
C PHE A 117 20.86 -5.75 -8.96
N LEU A 118 21.92 -5.93 -8.16
CA LEU A 118 22.72 -4.84 -7.59
C LEU A 118 23.86 -4.37 -8.51
N THR A 119 24.02 -4.93 -9.71
CA THR A 119 24.98 -4.42 -10.71
C THR A 119 24.29 -3.50 -11.70
N GLN A 120 24.97 -2.44 -12.13
CA GLN A 120 24.41 -1.49 -13.09
C GLN A 120 24.20 -2.13 -14.47
N ASP A 121 25.10 -3.03 -14.86
CA ASP A 121 24.95 -3.87 -16.04
C ASP A 121 24.22 -5.17 -15.66
N ASN A 122 23.16 -5.49 -16.41
CA ASN A 122 22.40 -6.73 -16.23
C ASN A 122 23.07 -7.85 -17.04
N PHE A 123 23.51 -8.91 -16.34
CA PHE A 123 24.16 -10.07 -16.97
C PHE A 123 23.19 -11.21 -17.25
N TYR A 124 22.09 -11.29 -16.51
CA TYR A 124 21.03 -12.28 -16.73
C TYR A 124 19.90 -11.75 -17.62
N PRO A 125 19.24 -12.62 -18.41
CA PRO A 125 17.93 -12.34 -18.95
C PRO A 125 16.97 -12.02 -17.80
N GLN A 126 16.22 -10.92 -17.91
CA GLN A 126 15.25 -10.53 -16.89
C GLN A 126 14.01 -9.98 -17.57
N GLY A 127 12.85 -10.33 -17.03
CA GLY A 127 11.57 -9.80 -17.48
C GLY A 127 11.45 -8.30 -17.25
N THR A 128 10.45 -7.69 -17.89
CA THR A 128 10.13 -6.25 -17.74
C THR A 128 9.88 -5.85 -16.29
N PHE A 129 9.34 -6.76 -15.47
CA PHE A 129 9.14 -6.55 -14.05
C PHE A 129 10.45 -6.21 -13.33
N ASN A 130 11.49 -7.02 -13.53
CA ASN A 130 12.78 -6.86 -12.86
C ASN A 130 13.53 -5.63 -13.38
N GLN A 131 13.47 -5.38 -14.69
CA GLN A 131 14.10 -4.22 -15.33
C GLN A 131 13.56 -2.89 -14.74
N ILE A 132 12.24 -2.75 -14.59
CA ILE A 132 11.64 -1.55 -14.00
C ILE A 132 12.12 -1.36 -12.55
N ARG A 133 12.23 -2.43 -11.77
CA ARG A 133 12.62 -2.37 -10.35
C ARG A 133 14.10 -2.06 -10.20
N HIS A 134 14.91 -2.57 -11.11
CA HIS A 134 16.32 -2.23 -11.24
C HIS A 134 16.50 -0.74 -11.53
N GLU A 135 15.77 -0.19 -12.51
CA GLU A 135 15.78 1.24 -12.81
C GLU A 135 15.37 2.09 -11.60
N ILE A 136 14.32 1.70 -10.87
CA ILE A 136 13.88 2.39 -9.65
C ILE A 136 14.98 2.39 -8.59
N LEU A 137 15.64 1.24 -8.32
CA LEU A 137 16.75 1.17 -7.37
C LEU A 137 17.84 2.17 -7.74
N PHE A 138 18.30 2.16 -8.99
CA PHE A 138 19.36 3.07 -9.42
C PHE A 138 18.91 4.54 -9.44
N GLN A 139 17.61 4.81 -9.59
CA GLN A 139 17.07 6.16 -9.43
C GLN A 139 17.09 6.63 -7.98
N ILE A 140 16.80 5.73 -7.03
CA ILE A 140 16.95 5.99 -5.59
C ILE A 140 18.42 6.29 -5.27
N LEU A 141 19.35 5.46 -5.76
CA LEU A 141 20.78 5.63 -5.52
C LEU A 141 21.35 6.92 -6.14
N LYS A 142 20.82 7.39 -7.28
CA LYS A 142 21.17 8.71 -7.83
C LYS A 142 20.69 9.89 -6.96
N ASN A 143 19.67 9.65 -6.13
CA ASN A 143 19.04 10.66 -5.29
C ASN A 143 19.25 10.38 -3.78
N VAL A 144 20.35 9.73 -3.40
CA VAL A 144 20.72 9.44 -1.99
C VAL A 144 20.59 10.63 -1.02
N LYS A 145 20.84 11.86 -1.51
CA LYS A 145 20.65 13.09 -0.73
C LYS A 145 19.20 13.31 -0.26
N ASN A 146 18.22 12.75 -0.97
CA ASN A 146 16.80 12.82 -0.66
C ASN A 146 16.34 11.62 0.19
N ILE A 147 17.22 10.64 0.44
CA ILE A 147 16.89 9.44 1.20
C ILE A 147 17.22 9.67 2.69
N ARG A 148 16.33 9.21 3.57
CA ARG A 148 16.58 9.17 5.02
C ARG A 148 17.82 8.31 5.29
N ASN A 149 18.67 8.72 6.24
CA ASN A 149 19.97 8.08 6.53
C ASN A 149 20.99 8.09 5.36
N GLY A 150 20.67 8.75 4.24
CA GLY A 150 21.55 8.89 3.08
C GLY A 150 21.59 7.67 2.15
N LEU A 151 21.16 6.49 2.58
CA LEU A 151 21.07 5.28 1.76
C LEU A 151 19.79 4.53 2.11
N PRO A 152 19.18 3.81 1.14
CA PRO A 152 18.02 2.97 1.41
C PRO A 152 18.38 1.76 2.30
N ASP A 153 17.37 1.12 2.88
CA ASP A 153 17.51 -0.17 3.55
C ASP A 153 17.17 -1.33 2.61
N ILE A 154 17.79 -2.49 2.84
CA ILE A 154 17.50 -3.72 2.11
C ILE A 154 17.27 -4.89 3.06
N ALA A 155 16.20 -5.65 2.80
CA ALA A 155 15.94 -6.92 3.42
C ALA A 155 15.80 -8.01 2.36
N VAL A 156 16.61 -9.05 2.47
CA VAL A 156 16.54 -10.22 1.58
C VAL A 156 16.08 -11.45 2.35
N TYR A 157 15.10 -12.14 1.80
CA TYR A 157 14.46 -13.27 2.45
C TYR A 157 14.47 -14.50 1.56
N PHE A 158 14.98 -15.61 2.08
CA PHE A 158 14.83 -16.92 1.44
C PHE A 158 13.76 -17.72 2.20
N ALA A 159 12.64 -18.00 1.55
CA ALA A 159 11.46 -18.58 2.17
C ALA A 159 11.24 -20.04 1.79
N THR A 160 10.93 -20.88 2.77
CA THR A 160 10.49 -22.26 2.54
C THR A 160 9.30 -22.62 3.41
N SER A 161 8.59 -23.69 3.04
CA SER A 161 7.49 -24.22 3.86
C SER A 161 7.97 -25.09 5.04
N GLY A 162 9.28 -25.23 5.20
CA GLY A 162 9.93 -26.09 6.17
C GLY A 162 10.26 -25.41 7.49
N ILE A 163 11.07 -26.08 8.29
CA ILE A 163 11.61 -25.53 9.54
C ILE A 163 13.06 -25.16 9.28
N TYR A 164 13.45 -23.92 9.60
CA TYR A 164 14.85 -23.54 9.48
C TYR A 164 15.67 -24.22 10.58
N GLN A 165 16.49 -25.19 10.17
CA GLN A 165 17.49 -25.79 11.05
C GLN A 165 18.80 -25.03 10.89
N LYS A 166 19.16 -24.32 11.96
CA LYS A 166 20.38 -23.53 12.05
C LYS A 166 21.59 -24.46 12.03
N SER A 167 22.21 -24.62 10.86
CA SER A 167 23.47 -25.33 10.64
C SER A 167 24.59 -24.31 10.35
N ASP A 168 25.84 -24.71 10.59
CA ASP A 168 27.01 -23.87 10.29
C ASP A 168 27.04 -23.45 8.82
N GLU A 169 26.61 -24.33 7.91
CA GLU A 169 26.56 -24.06 6.47
C GLU A 169 25.48 -23.05 6.10
N HIS A 170 24.26 -23.18 6.63
CA HIS A 170 23.19 -22.21 6.38
C HIS A 170 23.54 -20.84 6.97
N GLU A 171 24.11 -20.80 8.16
CA GLU A 171 24.60 -19.55 8.73
C GLU A 171 25.68 -18.90 7.89
N ALA A 172 26.64 -19.69 7.39
CA ALA A 172 27.73 -19.18 6.58
C ALA A 172 27.21 -18.53 5.30
N ILE A 173 26.22 -19.14 4.62
CA ILE A 173 25.70 -18.58 3.36
C ILE A 173 24.85 -17.33 3.58
N PHE A 174 24.03 -17.24 4.63
CA PHE A 174 23.30 -15.99 4.94
C PHE A 174 24.24 -14.87 5.39
N LYS A 175 25.31 -15.20 6.13
CA LYS A 175 26.38 -14.24 6.46
C LYS A 175 27.12 -13.79 5.19
N GLN A 176 27.37 -14.68 4.25
CA GLN A 176 27.96 -14.36 2.96
C GLN A 176 27.03 -13.42 2.16
N ILE A 177 25.74 -13.73 2.07
CA ILE A 177 24.76 -12.85 1.40
C ILE A 177 24.81 -11.45 1.99
N LYS A 178 24.73 -11.34 3.32
CA LYS A 178 24.80 -10.07 4.02
C LYS A 178 26.10 -9.32 3.70
N TYR A 179 27.25 -10.00 3.81
CA TYR A 179 28.57 -9.44 3.55
C TYR A 179 28.69 -8.90 2.11
N GLU A 180 28.29 -9.67 1.11
CA GLU A 180 28.36 -9.30 -0.30
C GLU A 180 27.48 -8.09 -0.65
N ILE A 181 26.29 -7.99 -0.04
CA ILE A 181 25.42 -6.82 -0.19
C ILE A 181 26.06 -5.59 0.49
N GLU A 182 26.61 -5.74 1.69
CA GLU A 182 27.30 -4.66 2.40
C GLU A 182 28.50 -4.12 1.61
N GLN A 183 29.23 -4.98 0.88
CA GLN A 183 30.33 -4.55 0.00
C GLN A 183 29.88 -3.63 -1.14
N LYS A 184 28.60 -3.65 -1.53
CA LYS A 184 28.08 -2.73 -2.57
C LYS A 184 28.00 -1.29 -2.07
N THR A 185 27.98 -1.05 -0.76
CA THR A 185 27.86 0.31 -0.16
C THR A 185 26.60 1.07 -0.58
N PHE A 186 25.58 0.35 -1.06
CA PHE A 186 24.32 0.92 -1.55
C PHE A 186 23.26 1.11 -0.46
N PHE A 187 23.47 0.52 0.73
CA PHE A 187 22.43 0.40 1.75
C PHE A 187 22.89 0.88 3.12
N HIS A 188 21.97 1.48 3.87
CA HIS A 188 22.18 1.88 5.26
C HIS A 188 22.08 0.65 6.19
N GLN A 189 20.99 -0.10 6.10
CA GLN A 189 20.79 -1.36 6.81
C GLN A 189 20.64 -2.54 5.84
N VAL A 190 21.32 -3.64 6.16
CA VAL A 190 21.23 -4.90 5.41
C VAL A 190 20.74 -6.03 6.32
N LYS A 191 19.61 -6.64 5.94
CA LYS A 191 19.04 -7.82 6.57
C LYS A 191 19.03 -8.97 5.56
N ALA A 192 19.52 -10.14 5.97
CA ALA A 192 19.49 -11.37 5.17
C ALA A 192 19.05 -12.53 6.06
N GLU A 193 17.85 -13.04 5.83
CA GLU A 193 17.24 -14.01 6.75
C GLU A 193 16.49 -15.14 6.06
N PRO A 194 16.48 -16.34 6.66
CA PRO A 194 15.54 -17.38 6.30
C PRO A 194 14.13 -17.02 6.82
N LEU A 195 13.12 -17.28 5.99
CA LEU A 195 11.72 -17.33 6.37
C LEU A 195 11.27 -18.78 6.38
N ASP A 196 11.01 -19.29 7.58
CA ASP A 196 10.50 -20.63 7.76
C ASP A 196 8.99 -20.63 8.01
N ARG A 197 8.44 -21.83 8.14
CA ARG A 197 7.02 -22.03 8.41
C ARG A 197 6.49 -21.24 9.60
N ALA A 198 7.24 -21.18 10.70
CA ALA A 198 6.76 -20.52 11.92
C ALA A 198 6.65 -19.00 11.70
N LYS A 199 7.67 -18.39 11.09
CA LYS A 199 7.64 -16.97 10.72
C LYS A 199 6.53 -16.67 9.71
N LEU A 200 6.33 -17.52 8.70
CA LEU A 200 5.28 -17.32 7.69
C LEU A 200 3.87 -17.38 8.30
N ILE A 201 3.62 -18.29 9.24
CA ILE A 201 2.34 -18.35 9.96
C ILE A 201 2.16 -17.10 10.83
N SER A 202 3.20 -16.66 11.55
CA SER A 202 3.14 -15.43 12.34
C SER A 202 2.79 -14.22 11.48
N LEU A 203 3.50 -14.03 10.37
CA LEU A 203 3.24 -12.93 9.42
C LEU A 203 1.80 -12.98 8.88
N TYR A 204 1.29 -14.19 8.57
CA TYR A 204 -0.09 -14.35 8.13
C TYR A 204 -1.10 -13.97 9.21
N ASP A 205 -0.89 -14.43 10.44
CA ASP A 205 -1.74 -14.07 11.57
C ASP A 205 -1.73 -12.54 11.77
N ASP A 206 -0.57 -11.90 11.61
CA ASP A 206 -0.43 -10.44 11.74
C ASP A 206 -1.14 -9.67 10.61
N THR A 207 -1.31 -10.24 9.42
CA THR A 207 -2.14 -9.62 8.37
C THR A 207 -3.62 -9.54 8.72
N ASN A 208 -4.08 -10.35 9.67
CA ASN A 208 -5.47 -10.39 10.11
C ASN A 208 -5.68 -9.78 11.51
N LYS A 209 -4.61 -9.33 12.17
CA LYS A 209 -4.69 -8.67 13.49
C LYS A 209 -4.87 -7.17 13.33
N ASP A 210 -5.66 -6.61 14.22
CA ASP A 210 -5.77 -5.17 14.39
C ASP A 210 -4.42 -4.59 14.87
N ILE A 211 -4.13 -3.35 14.46
CA ILE A 211 -2.91 -2.65 14.88
C ILE A 211 -3.05 -2.31 16.37
N GLN A 212 -2.29 -2.97 17.22
CA GLN A 212 -2.39 -2.78 18.67
C GLN A 212 -1.14 -2.17 19.28
N ALA A 213 -1.33 -1.40 20.35
CA ALA A 213 -0.24 -0.89 21.18
C ALA A 213 -0.68 -0.73 22.64
N LYS A 214 0.27 -0.97 23.55
CA LYS A 214 0.09 -0.74 24.98
C LYS A 214 1.11 0.28 25.44
N LEU A 215 0.66 1.47 25.83
CA LEU A 215 1.52 2.59 26.18
C LEU A 215 1.41 2.94 27.66
N LYS A 216 2.56 3.10 28.33
CA LYS A 216 2.63 3.60 29.70
C LYS A 216 2.53 5.13 29.73
N PHE A 217 1.86 5.66 30.75
CA PHE A 217 1.83 7.11 31.02
C PHE A 217 2.24 7.42 32.45
N GLN A 218 2.65 8.66 32.70
CA GLN A 218 3.00 9.13 34.05
C GLN A 218 1.80 9.76 34.74
N GLU A 219 1.21 10.74 34.07
CA GLU A 219 0.07 11.53 34.53
C GLU A 219 -0.95 11.64 33.40
N PHE A 220 -2.22 11.83 33.75
CA PHE A 220 -3.27 12.01 32.77
C PHE A 220 -4.35 12.97 33.25
N PHE A 221 -5.08 13.51 32.28
CA PHE A 221 -6.29 14.28 32.47
C PHE A 221 -7.39 13.66 31.59
N ALA A 222 -8.45 13.17 32.21
CA ALA A 222 -9.63 12.71 31.50
C ALA A 222 -10.44 13.91 31.03
N ILE A 223 -10.66 14.00 29.72
CA ILE A 223 -11.56 14.98 29.14
C ILE A 223 -12.98 14.39 29.23
N PRO A 224 -13.98 15.13 29.74
CA PRO A 224 -15.35 14.65 29.80
C PRO A 224 -15.85 14.16 28.44
N SER A 225 -16.73 13.15 28.47
CA SER A 225 -17.35 12.64 27.25
C SER A 225 -18.07 13.75 26.51
N MET A 226 -17.93 13.77 25.19
CA MET A 226 -18.53 14.74 24.29
C MET A 226 -19.36 13.98 23.25
N PRO A 227 -20.29 14.65 22.55
CA PRO A 227 -21.01 14.02 21.44
C PRO A 227 -20.02 13.34 20.49
N ASN A 228 -20.24 12.05 20.24
CA ASN A 228 -19.44 11.20 19.36
C ASN A 228 -17.97 10.96 19.79
N ILE A 229 -17.59 11.35 21.01
CA ILE A 229 -16.28 11.07 21.61
C ILE A 229 -16.52 10.45 23.00
N PRO A 230 -16.71 9.11 23.07
CA PRO A 230 -16.98 8.43 24.33
C PRO A 230 -15.88 8.66 25.37
N GLN A 231 -14.60 8.58 24.96
CA GLN A 231 -13.45 8.75 25.85
C GLN A 231 -12.39 9.64 25.21
N SER A 232 -11.78 10.51 26.00
CA SER A 232 -10.60 11.26 25.57
C SER A 232 -9.71 11.57 26.76
N TYR A 233 -8.40 11.44 26.56
CA TYR A 233 -7.39 11.61 27.60
C TYR A 233 -6.26 12.48 27.07
N LEU A 234 -5.76 13.35 27.92
CA LEU A 234 -4.48 14.02 27.71
C LEU A 234 -3.49 13.41 28.69
N ALA A 235 -2.44 12.75 28.21
CA ALA A 235 -1.47 12.08 29.06
C ALA A 235 -0.06 12.63 28.84
N LEU A 236 0.70 12.64 29.93
CA LEU A 236 2.12 12.88 29.93
C LEU A 236 2.83 11.53 29.86
N VAL A 237 3.58 11.32 28.79
CA VAL A 237 4.17 10.02 28.42
C VAL A 237 5.69 10.17 28.32
N ASN A 238 6.43 9.11 28.66
CA ASN A 238 7.86 9.07 28.41
C ASN A 238 8.13 8.97 26.90
N ALA A 239 9.02 9.80 26.38
CA ALA A 239 9.36 9.77 24.96
C ALA A 239 9.88 8.39 24.51
N LYS A 240 10.64 7.67 25.35
CA LYS A 240 11.11 6.31 25.03
C LYS A 240 9.99 5.29 24.98
N ASP A 241 9.12 5.27 26.00
CA ASP A 241 7.95 4.37 26.00
C ASP A 241 7.05 4.60 24.78
N PHE A 242 6.92 5.86 24.35
CA PHE A 242 6.18 6.22 23.15
C PHE A 242 6.83 5.65 21.89
N ILE A 243 8.14 5.83 21.71
CA ILE A 243 8.87 5.28 20.56
C ILE A 243 8.74 3.76 20.52
N ASP A 244 9.01 3.09 21.65
CA ASP A 244 9.03 1.63 21.72
C ASP A 244 7.64 1.01 21.53
N SER A 245 6.59 1.63 22.08
CA SER A 245 5.25 1.02 22.10
C SER A 245 4.36 1.45 20.93
N ILE A 246 4.56 2.67 20.40
CA ILE A 246 3.71 3.25 19.35
C ILE A 246 4.45 3.24 18.01
N LEU A 247 5.70 3.70 17.96
CA LEU A 247 6.38 3.95 16.67
C LEU A 247 7.08 2.73 16.10
N PHE A 248 7.64 1.85 16.94
CA PHE A 248 8.42 0.70 16.47
C PHE A 248 7.57 -0.44 15.95
N ASP A 249 8.02 -1.04 14.84
CA ASP A 249 7.71 -2.41 14.48
C ASP A 249 8.64 -3.40 15.22
N GLU A 250 8.45 -4.70 14.96
CA GLU A 250 9.27 -5.76 15.55
C GLU A 250 10.77 -5.66 15.21
N ASP A 251 11.09 -5.00 14.09
CA ASP A 251 12.45 -4.80 13.58
C ASP A 251 13.05 -3.45 14.04
N LYS A 252 12.35 -2.69 14.90
CA LYS A 252 12.69 -1.33 15.36
C LYS A 252 12.72 -0.27 14.25
N ASN A 253 12.05 -0.52 13.15
CA ASN A 253 11.75 0.49 12.14
C ASN A 253 10.49 1.27 12.53
N ILE A 254 10.30 2.42 11.90
CA ILE A 254 9.09 3.20 12.09
C ILE A 254 7.90 2.53 11.36
N LYS A 255 6.79 2.34 12.08
CA LYS A 255 5.51 1.92 11.50
C LYS A 255 4.98 3.05 10.62
N ASN A 256 5.02 2.91 9.30
CA ASN A 256 4.53 3.95 8.40
C ASN A 256 2.98 3.99 8.31
N ASN A 257 2.32 2.83 8.45
CA ASN A 257 0.87 2.69 8.37
C ASN A 257 0.07 3.44 9.46
N ILE A 258 0.67 3.77 10.61
CA ILE A 258 0.00 4.55 11.68
C ILE A 258 -0.06 6.06 11.36
N PHE A 259 0.54 6.50 10.26
CA PHE A 259 0.57 7.90 9.83
C PHE A 259 -0.29 8.15 8.58
N GLU A 260 -1.03 7.16 8.07
CA GLU A 260 -1.82 7.31 6.84
C GLU A 260 -2.90 8.39 6.95
N GLU A 261 -3.58 8.48 8.10
CA GLU A 261 -4.55 9.56 8.34
C GLU A 261 -3.88 10.91 8.64
N ASN A 262 -2.54 10.95 8.71
CA ASN A 262 -1.82 12.20 8.85
C ASN A 262 -1.68 12.91 7.51
N ILE A 263 -2.34 14.05 7.41
CA ILE A 263 -2.36 14.85 6.19
C ILE A 263 -1.02 15.57 5.91
N ARG A 264 -0.06 15.51 6.85
CA ARG A 264 1.29 16.05 6.72
C ARG A 264 2.31 14.91 6.69
N ALA A 265 2.89 14.66 5.51
CA ALA A 265 4.07 13.81 5.39
C ALA A 265 5.26 14.41 6.16
N TYR A 266 6.20 13.56 6.58
CA TYR A 266 7.45 14.03 7.19
C TYR A 266 8.25 14.87 6.17
N LEU A 267 8.70 16.06 6.59
CA LEU A 267 9.35 17.01 5.68
C LEU A 267 10.88 16.97 5.74
N GLY A 268 11.47 16.05 6.51
CA GLY A 268 12.92 15.95 6.72
C GLY A 268 13.44 16.86 7.83
N GLU A 269 14.59 16.51 8.41
CA GLU A 269 15.15 17.20 9.59
C GLU A 269 15.48 18.69 9.35
N GLU A 270 15.87 19.05 8.12
CA GLU A 270 16.38 20.40 7.79
C GLU A 270 15.28 21.47 7.72
N VAL A 271 14.01 21.07 7.79
CA VAL A 271 12.92 22.04 7.84
C VAL A 271 12.92 22.76 9.19
N TYR A 272 12.69 24.08 9.16
CA TYR A 272 12.79 24.95 10.35
C TYR A 272 12.11 24.38 11.60
N VAL A 273 10.89 23.84 11.45
CA VAL A 273 10.13 23.21 12.55
C VAL A 273 10.89 22.00 13.12
N ASN A 274 11.33 21.09 12.27
CA ASN A 274 12.01 19.85 12.69
C ASN A 274 13.38 20.14 13.31
N SER A 275 14.10 21.13 12.75
CA SER A 275 15.36 21.60 13.31
C SER A 275 15.20 22.18 14.72
N ASN A 276 14.07 22.83 15.03
CA ASN A 276 13.79 23.34 16.36
C ASN A 276 13.42 22.22 17.34
N ILE A 277 12.63 21.24 16.88
CA ILE A 277 12.32 20.04 17.68
C ILE A 277 13.62 19.32 18.02
N LYS A 278 14.50 19.09 17.03
CA LYS A 278 15.80 18.45 17.22
C LYS A 278 16.70 19.20 18.20
N LYS A 279 16.84 20.52 18.06
CA LYS A 279 17.59 21.35 19.03
C LYS A 279 17.08 21.20 20.45
N SER A 280 15.76 21.08 20.62
CA SER A 280 15.18 20.87 21.94
C SER A 280 15.48 19.47 22.54
N LEU A 281 15.89 18.50 21.72
CA LEU A 281 16.40 17.20 22.16
C LEU A 281 17.91 17.24 22.46
N GLU A 282 18.69 17.99 21.69
CA GLU A 282 20.15 18.07 21.85
C GLU A 282 20.58 18.85 23.11
N GLU A 283 19.79 19.82 23.55
CA GLU A 283 20.08 20.63 24.73
C GLU A 283 19.44 20.05 26.00
N GLU A 284 20.25 19.65 27.00
CA GLU A 284 19.77 19.00 28.25
C GLU A 284 18.66 19.80 28.96
N LYS A 285 18.77 21.12 29.02
CA LYS A 285 17.76 21.98 29.66
C LYS A 285 16.45 22.00 28.88
N SER A 286 16.53 22.05 27.56
CA SER A 286 15.39 22.08 26.65
C SER A 286 14.67 20.73 26.64
N GLN A 287 15.42 19.62 26.72
CA GLN A 287 14.86 18.27 26.72
C GLN A 287 14.03 17.98 27.98
N LYS A 288 14.44 18.50 29.15
CA LYS A 288 13.66 18.43 30.40
C LYS A 288 12.31 19.14 30.33
N ILE A 289 12.16 20.11 29.44
CA ILE A 289 10.92 20.85 29.20
C ILE A 289 10.35 20.56 27.79
N PHE A 290 10.75 19.46 27.15
CA PHE A 290 10.39 19.14 25.77
C PHE A 290 8.86 19.13 25.56
N SER A 291 8.12 18.60 26.52
CA SER A 291 6.64 18.57 26.54
C SER A 291 5.99 19.96 26.50
N VAL A 292 6.73 21.01 26.88
CA VAL A 292 6.28 22.41 26.89
C VAL A 292 6.70 23.14 25.62
N LEU A 293 7.87 22.80 25.07
CA LEU A 293 8.42 23.45 23.88
C LEU A 293 7.78 22.98 22.58
N ASN A 294 7.33 21.73 22.55
CA ASN A 294 6.84 21.09 21.32
C ASN A 294 5.34 20.82 21.40
N ASN A 295 4.70 20.91 20.24
CA ASN A 295 3.30 20.53 20.13
C ASN A 295 3.14 19.04 20.45
N GLY A 296 2.10 18.73 21.21
CA GLY A 296 1.74 17.36 21.54
C GLY A 296 1.32 16.53 20.33
N ILE A 297 1.22 15.23 20.56
CA ILE A 297 0.80 14.24 19.57
C ILE A 297 -0.67 13.94 19.79
N THR A 298 -1.47 13.80 18.73
CA THR A 298 -2.86 13.37 18.84
C THR A 298 -3.02 12.01 18.18
N ILE A 299 -3.50 11.04 18.96
CA ILE A 299 -3.82 9.68 18.52
C ILE A 299 -5.33 9.50 18.57
N ILE A 300 -5.90 9.03 17.46
CA ILE A 300 -7.27 8.55 17.39
C ILE A 300 -7.25 7.02 17.39
N SER A 301 -8.21 6.42 18.08
CA SER A 301 -8.39 4.97 18.13
C SER A 301 -9.89 4.66 18.18
N PRO A 302 -10.42 3.71 17.39
CA PRO A 302 -11.81 3.28 17.53
C PRO A 302 -12.06 2.63 18.90
N ASP A 303 -11.10 1.85 19.38
CA ASP A 303 -11.13 1.21 20.69
C ASP A 303 -9.92 1.62 21.53
N LEU A 304 -10.19 1.96 22.78
CA LEU A 304 -9.22 2.44 23.74
C LEU A 304 -9.61 1.89 25.11
N ALA A 305 -8.72 1.12 25.72
CA ALA A 305 -8.89 0.66 27.08
C ALA A 305 -7.88 1.34 28.00
N PHE A 306 -8.39 2.12 28.94
CA PHE A 306 -7.59 2.89 29.88
C PHE A 306 -7.49 2.15 31.23
N SER A 307 -6.28 1.83 31.69
CA SER A 307 -6.01 1.21 33.00
C SER A 307 -5.27 2.21 33.91
N PRO A 308 -5.99 2.94 34.81
CA PRO A 308 -5.37 3.87 35.74
C PRO A 308 -4.44 3.20 36.76
N SER A 309 -4.77 1.98 37.20
CA SER A 309 -3.99 1.23 38.20
C SER A 309 -2.61 0.86 37.67
N ASP A 310 -2.55 0.41 36.42
CA ASP A 310 -1.30 0.00 35.78
C ASP A 310 -0.60 1.18 35.09
N LYS A 311 -1.24 2.35 35.07
CA LYS A 311 -0.86 3.53 34.29
C LYS A 311 -0.61 3.20 32.82
N THR A 312 -1.51 2.45 32.20
CA THR A 312 -1.42 2.05 30.79
C THR A 312 -2.66 2.39 29.98
N ILE A 313 -2.46 2.59 28.68
CA ILE A 313 -3.50 2.75 27.68
C ILE A 313 -3.25 1.69 26.61
N ASP A 314 -4.25 0.84 26.40
CA ASP A 314 -4.30 -0.10 25.30
C ASP A 314 -5.07 0.53 24.14
N LEU A 315 -4.51 0.46 22.95
CA LEU A 315 -5.00 1.06 21.72
C LEU A 315 -5.16 -0.04 20.66
N THR A 316 -6.26 0.01 19.92
CA THR A 316 -6.55 -0.92 18.82
C THR A 316 -6.97 -0.13 17.57
N ASN A 317 -6.33 -0.41 16.43
CA ASN A 317 -6.48 0.31 15.16
C ASN A 317 -6.25 1.83 15.28
N TYR A 318 -5.17 2.21 15.96
CA TYR A 318 -4.85 3.61 16.22
C TYR A 318 -4.14 4.29 15.05
N GLN A 319 -4.33 5.61 14.94
CA GLN A 319 -3.74 6.48 13.92
C GLN A 319 -3.22 7.79 14.55
N ILE A 320 -2.02 8.22 14.15
CA ILE A 320 -1.42 9.49 14.55
C ILE A 320 -1.86 10.59 13.59
N ILE A 321 -2.89 11.33 13.94
CA ILE A 321 -3.46 12.39 13.09
C ILE A 321 -2.80 13.77 13.25
N ASN A 322 -2.04 13.96 14.33
CA ASN A 322 -1.21 15.14 14.56
C ASN A 322 0.06 14.74 15.31
N GLY A 323 1.19 15.36 14.97
CA GLY A 323 2.49 15.06 15.55
C GLY A 323 3.40 14.23 14.65
N CYS A 324 3.08 14.03 13.37
CA CYS A 324 3.95 13.31 12.42
C CYS A 324 5.41 13.81 12.45
N GLN A 325 5.62 15.13 12.42
CA GLN A 325 6.96 15.71 12.53
C GLN A 325 7.64 15.37 13.86
N THR A 326 6.97 15.61 14.99
CA THR A 326 7.50 15.31 16.33
C THR A 326 7.84 13.83 16.49
N SER A 327 6.95 12.93 16.08
CA SER A 327 7.17 11.48 16.12
C SER A 327 8.39 11.05 15.32
N ASN A 328 8.55 11.57 14.09
CA ASN A 328 9.69 11.25 13.24
C ASN A 328 11.01 11.80 13.83
N VAL A 329 11.03 13.04 14.33
CA VAL A 329 12.24 13.62 14.97
C VAL A 329 12.62 12.85 16.23
N LEU A 330 11.63 12.43 17.05
CA LEU A 330 11.85 11.57 18.21
C LEU A 330 12.45 10.22 17.81
N PHE A 331 11.92 9.58 16.76
CA PHE A 331 12.43 8.32 16.23
C PHE A 331 13.87 8.45 15.71
N GLU A 332 14.15 9.50 14.94
CA GLU A 332 15.48 9.75 14.34
C GLU A 332 16.54 10.08 15.40
N ASN A 333 16.15 10.74 16.50
CA ASN A 333 17.05 11.18 17.56
C ASN A 333 16.91 10.33 18.84
N ARG A 334 16.36 9.13 18.74
CA ARG A 334 16.05 8.24 19.89
C ARG A 334 17.25 7.94 20.80
N ASP A 335 18.45 7.89 20.23
CA ASP A 335 19.67 7.53 20.96
C ASP A 335 20.15 8.63 21.92
N ILE A 336 19.73 9.88 21.68
CA ILE A 336 20.05 11.04 22.54
C ILE A 336 18.89 11.40 23.49
N ILE A 337 17.80 10.63 23.49
CA ILE A 337 16.66 10.88 24.38
C ILE A 337 16.99 10.45 25.80
N ASN A 338 16.86 11.36 26.75
CA ASN A 338 16.99 11.05 28.17
C ASN A 338 15.75 10.32 28.70
N ASP A 339 15.93 9.48 29.71
CA ASP A 339 14.85 8.69 30.35
C ASP A 339 13.78 9.56 31.01
N ASP A 340 14.03 10.83 31.27
CA ASP A 340 13.08 11.77 31.86
C ASP A 340 12.38 12.66 30.81
N THR A 341 12.70 12.50 29.52
CA THR A 341 12.10 13.27 28.43
C THR A 341 10.62 12.92 28.31
N LYS A 342 9.76 13.94 28.39
CA LYS A 342 8.30 13.76 28.38
C LYS A 342 7.68 14.39 27.16
N ILE A 343 6.58 13.80 26.71
CA ILE A 343 5.73 14.32 25.65
C ILE A 343 4.28 14.35 26.09
N ILE A 344 3.50 15.25 25.52
CA ILE A 344 2.06 15.30 25.72
C ILE A 344 1.40 14.54 24.58
N VAL A 345 0.58 13.55 24.93
CA VAL A 345 -0.19 12.77 23.96
C VAL A 345 -1.67 12.89 24.29
N LYS A 346 -2.46 13.32 23.31
CA LYS A 346 -3.91 13.35 23.38
C LYS A 346 -4.47 12.09 22.72
N PHE A 347 -5.17 11.28 23.49
CA PHE A 347 -5.90 10.13 23.00
C PHE A 347 -7.38 10.47 22.84
N ILE A 348 -7.96 10.02 21.73
CA ILE A 348 -9.37 10.24 21.42
C ILE A 348 -9.96 8.92 20.95
N SER A 349 -10.92 8.38 21.71
CA SER A 349 -11.72 7.25 21.29
C SER A 349 -12.92 7.74 20.50
N THR A 350 -13.02 7.36 19.23
CA THR A 350 -14.19 7.63 18.40
C THR A 350 -14.20 6.75 17.17
N THR A 351 -15.39 6.30 16.78
CA THR A 351 -15.66 5.67 15.48
C THR A 351 -16.37 6.64 14.54
N HIS A 352 -16.76 7.84 15.02
CA HIS A 352 -17.61 8.78 14.28
C HIS A 352 -16.81 9.63 13.29
N GLU A 353 -17.09 9.44 12.02
CA GLU A 353 -16.22 9.92 10.94
C GLU A 353 -16.14 11.43 10.81
N GLU A 354 -17.28 12.12 10.88
CA GLU A 354 -17.28 13.59 10.79
C GLU A 354 -16.49 14.21 11.94
N THR A 355 -16.47 13.54 13.09
CA THR A 355 -15.72 14.00 14.26
C THR A 355 -14.23 13.87 14.00
N ILE A 356 -13.78 12.70 13.51
CA ILE A 356 -12.40 12.44 13.11
C ILE A 356 -11.94 13.51 12.08
N THR A 357 -12.73 13.72 11.03
CA THR A 357 -12.51 14.72 9.98
C THR A 357 -12.34 16.14 10.53
N LYS A 358 -13.26 16.54 11.42
CA LYS A 358 -13.22 17.85 12.07
C LYS A 358 -11.99 17.99 12.95
N ILE A 359 -11.56 16.93 13.64
CA ILE A 359 -10.34 16.96 14.46
C ILE A 359 -9.11 17.10 13.55
N ILE A 360 -9.00 16.26 12.51
CA ILE A 360 -7.88 16.29 11.56
C ILE A 360 -7.76 17.67 10.91
N SER A 361 -8.85 18.23 10.39
CA SER A 361 -8.85 19.58 9.79
C SER A 361 -8.47 20.64 10.83
N SER A 362 -9.14 20.66 11.98
CA SER A 362 -8.91 21.70 13.00
C SER A 362 -7.49 21.69 13.58
N THR A 363 -6.89 20.52 13.76
CA THR A 363 -5.53 20.38 14.31
C THR A 363 -4.43 20.75 13.30
N ASN A 364 -4.74 20.71 12.00
CA ASN A 364 -3.78 20.98 10.92
C ASN A 364 -4.01 22.30 10.16
N ASN A 365 -5.04 23.08 10.53
CA ASN A 365 -5.47 24.34 9.88
C ASN A 365 -4.40 25.47 9.78
N GLN A 366 -3.21 25.33 10.37
CA GLN A 366 -2.14 26.33 10.32
C GLN A 366 -1.20 26.20 9.10
N SER A 367 -1.42 25.21 8.22
CA SER A 367 -0.65 25.02 6.97
C SER A 367 -1.61 24.75 5.82
N ASN A 368 -1.20 25.01 4.56
CA ASN A 368 -1.95 24.57 3.39
C ASN A 368 -2.11 23.05 3.45
N ILE A 369 -3.31 22.59 3.80
CA ILE A 369 -3.65 21.18 3.85
C ILE A 369 -3.88 20.71 2.42
N ASP A 370 -3.33 19.55 2.07
CA ASP A 370 -3.67 18.87 0.82
C ASP A 370 -5.11 18.36 0.90
N ASN A 371 -6.00 18.82 0.01
CA ASN A 371 -7.44 18.49 0.02
C ASN A 371 -7.72 16.99 -0.10
N ASN A 372 -6.72 16.23 -0.55
CA ASN A 372 -6.73 14.80 -0.83
C ASN A 372 -7.03 13.95 0.40
N ALA A 373 -6.52 14.35 1.57
CA ALA A 373 -6.61 13.54 2.79
C ALA A 373 -8.01 13.49 3.42
N PHE A 374 -8.94 14.32 2.94
CA PHE A 374 -10.34 14.29 3.37
C PHE A 374 -11.26 13.58 2.39
N LEU A 375 -10.74 13.04 1.28
CA LEU A 375 -11.59 12.45 0.24
C LEU A 375 -12.40 11.26 0.76
N GLY A 376 -11.80 10.40 1.59
CA GLY A 376 -12.48 9.28 2.27
C GLY A 376 -13.63 9.71 3.20
N LEU A 377 -13.57 10.97 3.66
CA LEU A 377 -14.43 11.54 4.69
C LEU A 377 -15.55 12.42 4.10
N LYS A 378 -15.55 12.66 2.78
CA LYS A 378 -16.63 13.40 2.12
C LYS A 378 -17.94 12.62 2.19
N GLU A 379 -19.04 13.35 2.34
CA GLU A 379 -20.39 12.78 2.31
C GLU A 379 -20.63 11.98 1.03
N LYS A 380 -20.15 12.49 -0.11
CA LYS A 380 -20.27 11.79 -1.40
C LYS A 380 -19.62 10.41 -1.38
N THR A 381 -18.45 10.28 -0.78
CA THR A 381 -17.72 9.01 -0.66
C THR A 381 -18.51 8.01 0.19
N ARG A 382 -19.15 8.48 1.27
CA ARG A 382 -20.07 7.66 2.07
C ARG A 382 -21.29 7.19 1.28
N MET A 383 -21.87 8.07 0.46
CA MET A 383 -22.97 7.71 -0.44
C MET A 383 -22.54 6.63 -1.45
N VAL A 384 -21.32 6.75 -1.99
CA VAL A 384 -20.75 5.72 -2.87
C VAL A 384 -20.63 4.38 -2.15
N GLN A 385 -20.10 4.33 -0.92
CA GLN A 385 -20.01 3.08 -0.15
C GLN A 385 -21.40 2.46 0.09
N ARG A 386 -22.38 3.26 0.52
CA ARG A 386 -23.78 2.78 0.70
C ARG A 386 -24.38 2.27 -0.59
N TYR A 387 -24.02 2.86 -1.73
CA TYR A 387 -24.45 2.38 -3.03
C TYR A 387 -23.87 0.99 -3.33
N PHE A 388 -22.59 0.74 -3.03
CA PHE A 388 -21.98 -0.59 -3.16
C PHE A 388 -22.72 -1.63 -2.32
N GLU A 389 -22.98 -1.32 -1.04
CA GLU A 389 -23.75 -2.18 -0.12
C GLU A 389 -25.14 -2.50 -0.67
N THR A 390 -25.82 -1.49 -1.21
CA THR A 390 -27.15 -1.65 -1.81
C THR A 390 -27.10 -2.53 -3.05
N MET A 391 -26.14 -2.30 -3.94
CA MET A 391 -25.98 -3.06 -5.19
C MET A 391 -25.58 -4.51 -4.94
N ASN A 392 -24.79 -4.79 -3.90
CA ASN A 392 -24.41 -6.16 -3.53
C ASN A 392 -25.61 -7.05 -3.18
N ASN A 393 -26.76 -6.46 -2.81
CA ASN A 393 -28.02 -7.20 -2.59
C ASN A 393 -28.77 -7.53 -3.90
N THR A 394 -28.31 -7.00 -5.04
CA THR A 394 -28.99 -7.15 -6.34
C THR A 394 -28.23 -8.01 -7.33
N VAL A 395 -26.96 -8.30 -7.06
CA VAL A 395 -26.08 -9.14 -7.89
C VAL A 395 -25.78 -10.46 -7.18
N GLY A 396 -25.37 -11.47 -7.95
CA GLY A 396 -24.91 -12.75 -7.40
C GLY A 396 -23.70 -12.59 -6.48
N ASP A 397 -23.54 -13.50 -5.53
CA ASP A 397 -22.49 -13.44 -4.51
C ASP A 397 -21.10 -13.31 -5.13
N GLU A 398 -20.85 -13.98 -6.26
CA GLU A 398 -19.61 -13.95 -7.03
C GLU A 398 -19.28 -12.60 -7.67
N ASN A 399 -20.24 -11.68 -7.72
CA ASN A 399 -20.17 -10.37 -8.36
C ASN A 399 -20.14 -9.21 -7.34
N ARG A 400 -20.20 -9.49 -6.04
CA ARG A 400 -20.17 -8.46 -5.01
C ARG A 400 -18.80 -7.79 -4.94
N VAL A 401 -18.79 -6.47 -4.80
CA VAL A 401 -17.57 -5.68 -4.58
C VAL A 401 -17.79 -4.70 -3.43
N TYR A 402 -16.75 -4.47 -2.64
CA TYR A 402 -16.82 -3.72 -1.39
C TYR A 402 -15.90 -2.51 -1.48
N PHE A 403 -16.40 -1.35 -1.07
CA PHE A 403 -15.62 -0.12 -1.05
C PHE A 403 -15.16 0.17 0.37
N GLU A 404 -13.88 -0.07 0.63
CA GLU A 404 -13.22 0.23 1.89
C GLU A 404 -12.76 1.70 1.87
N ARG A 405 -13.42 2.55 2.66
CA ARG A 405 -13.06 3.98 2.70
C ARG A 405 -11.91 4.24 3.65
N ARG A 406 -11.74 3.38 4.65
CA ARG A 406 -10.71 3.45 5.68
C ARG A 406 -9.93 2.16 5.71
N GLN A 407 -8.62 2.28 5.92
CA GLN A 407 -7.75 1.14 6.04
C GLN A 407 -8.29 0.14 7.08
N ASN A 408 -8.41 -1.12 6.68
CA ASN A 408 -8.86 -2.22 7.54
C ASN A 408 -10.31 -2.09 8.05
N GLU A 409 -11.17 -1.28 7.41
CA GLU A 409 -12.61 -1.21 7.72
C GLU A 409 -13.28 -2.57 7.63
N TYR A 410 -12.81 -3.42 6.71
CA TYR A 410 -13.33 -4.77 6.49
C TYR A 410 -12.40 -5.88 6.98
N SER A 411 -11.41 -5.60 7.83
CA SER A 411 -10.44 -6.60 8.33
C SER A 411 -11.10 -7.78 9.04
N GLN A 412 -12.20 -7.54 9.75
CA GLN A 412 -12.97 -8.55 10.51
C GLN A 412 -14.12 -9.16 9.70
N SER A 413 -14.23 -8.84 8.40
CA SER A 413 -15.26 -9.39 7.53
C SER A 413 -14.78 -10.67 6.84
N ASP A 414 -15.71 -11.57 6.52
CA ASP A 414 -15.43 -12.76 5.70
C ASP A 414 -15.35 -12.42 4.19
N TYR A 415 -15.14 -11.15 3.83
CA TYR A 415 -15.11 -10.72 2.44
C TYR A 415 -13.82 -11.18 1.76
N GLN A 416 -13.97 -11.64 0.52
CA GLN A 416 -12.84 -12.05 -0.30
C GLN A 416 -11.94 -10.84 -0.62
N LYS A 417 -10.62 -10.95 -0.36
CA LYS A 417 -9.66 -9.85 -0.53
C LYS A 417 -9.64 -9.27 -1.95
N SER A 418 -9.84 -10.08 -3.00
CA SER A 418 -9.96 -9.62 -4.39
C SER A 418 -11.15 -8.69 -4.66
N ARG A 419 -12.13 -8.66 -3.77
CA ARG A 419 -13.38 -7.90 -3.89
C ARG A 419 -13.40 -6.63 -3.05
N ILE A 420 -12.37 -6.41 -2.24
CA ILE A 420 -12.24 -5.20 -1.41
C ILE A 420 -11.41 -4.18 -2.19
N PHE A 421 -11.98 -3.00 -2.38
CA PHE A 421 -11.35 -1.89 -3.09
C PHE A 421 -11.21 -0.72 -2.14
N ASP A 422 -9.97 -0.31 -1.87
CA ASP A 422 -9.69 0.87 -1.08
C ASP A 422 -9.97 2.16 -1.88
N LEU A 423 -9.95 3.30 -1.18
CA LEU A 423 -10.12 4.62 -1.78
C LEU A 423 -9.17 4.87 -2.96
N ARG A 424 -7.92 4.44 -2.83
CA ARG A 424 -6.90 4.58 -3.87
C ARG A 424 -7.31 3.84 -5.14
N THR A 425 -7.70 2.58 -5.03
CA THR A 425 -8.04 1.74 -6.17
C THR A 425 -9.33 2.21 -6.85
N VAL A 426 -10.34 2.61 -6.07
CA VAL A 426 -11.60 3.18 -6.62
C VAL A 426 -11.31 4.44 -7.44
N VAL A 427 -10.46 5.34 -6.92
CA VAL A 427 -10.08 6.59 -7.61
C VAL A 427 -9.29 6.30 -8.89
N GLN A 428 -8.32 5.38 -8.86
CA GLN A 428 -7.58 4.99 -10.05
C GLN A 428 -8.48 4.38 -11.13
N ALA A 429 -9.46 3.55 -10.71
CA ALA A 429 -10.43 2.92 -11.59
C ALA A 429 -11.36 3.96 -12.24
N TYR A 430 -11.88 4.91 -11.44
CA TYR A 430 -12.69 6.02 -11.94
C TYR A 430 -11.91 6.90 -12.92
N ASN A 431 -10.64 7.21 -12.61
CA ASN A 431 -9.78 7.99 -13.48
C ASN A 431 -9.50 7.30 -14.83
N ALA A 432 -9.28 5.98 -14.82
CA ALA A 432 -9.07 5.21 -16.04
C ALA A 432 -10.35 5.10 -16.89
N MET A 433 -11.46 4.71 -16.27
CA MET A 433 -12.70 4.39 -16.96
C MET A 433 -13.50 5.64 -17.33
N ILE A 434 -13.75 6.53 -16.36
CA ILE A 434 -14.68 7.65 -16.53
C ILE A 434 -13.96 8.90 -17.05
N LEU A 435 -12.82 9.26 -16.45
CA LEU A 435 -12.03 10.42 -16.89
C LEU A 435 -11.16 10.13 -18.13
N GLU A 436 -11.09 8.86 -18.54
CA GLU A 436 -10.35 8.42 -19.74
C GLU A 436 -8.85 8.70 -19.68
N GLU A 437 -8.27 8.63 -18.48
CA GLU A 437 -6.83 8.83 -18.25
C GLU A 437 -6.13 7.56 -17.72
N PRO A 438 -6.20 6.41 -18.45
CA PRO A 438 -5.61 5.15 -18.00
C PRO A 438 -4.07 5.23 -17.85
N PHE A 439 -3.41 6.16 -18.54
CA PHE A 439 -1.97 6.38 -18.43
C PHE A 439 -1.56 7.03 -17.09
N ASN A 440 -2.46 7.77 -16.42
CA ASN A 440 -2.22 8.37 -15.10
C ASN A 440 -2.55 7.38 -13.97
N SER A 441 -3.56 6.52 -14.15
CA SER A 441 -4.05 5.59 -13.12
C SER A 441 -3.02 4.63 -12.56
N SER A 442 -1.93 4.34 -13.26
CA SER A 442 -0.84 3.50 -12.75
C SER A 442 0.28 4.28 -12.05
N ARG A 443 0.42 5.60 -12.25
CA ARG A 443 1.64 6.35 -11.89
C ARG A 443 1.37 7.51 -10.95
N TYR A 444 0.64 8.50 -11.42
CA TYR A 444 0.49 9.78 -10.71
C TYR A 444 -0.70 9.74 -9.78
N VAL A 445 -0.73 8.74 -8.89
CA VAL A 445 -1.85 8.53 -7.98
C VAL A 445 -2.11 9.80 -7.16
N LYS A 446 -1.04 10.43 -6.65
CA LYS A 446 -1.12 11.72 -5.95
C LYS A 446 -1.81 12.79 -6.80
N LYS A 447 -1.41 12.96 -8.06
CA LYS A 447 -2.05 13.92 -8.99
C LYS A 447 -3.53 13.61 -9.25
N ILE A 448 -3.91 12.33 -9.28
CA ILE A 448 -5.32 11.95 -9.41
C ILE A 448 -6.08 12.43 -8.18
N PHE A 449 -5.53 12.23 -6.98
CA PHE A 449 -6.14 12.74 -5.75
C PHE A 449 -6.26 14.27 -5.75
N GLU A 450 -5.25 15.00 -6.26
CA GLU A 450 -5.27 16.47 -6.41
C GLU A 450 -6.34 16.98 -7.40
N SER A 451 -6.93 16.08 -8.19
CA SER A 451 -7.97 16.43 -9.15
C SER A 451 -9.27 16.82 -8.44
N ASN A 452 -9.84 17.96 -8.85
CA ASN A 452 -11.18 18.36 -8.44
C ASN A 452 -12.29 17.51 -9.11
N GLU A 453 -11.95 16.53 -9.95
CA GLU A 453 -12.91 15.72 -10.69
C GLU A 453 -13.48 14.53 -9.89
N LEU A 454 -12.98 14.26 -8.69
CA LEU A 454 -13.37 13.10 -7.87
C LEU A 454 -14.41 13.42 -6.79
N PHE A 455 -15.33 12.48 -6.60
CA PHE A 455 -16.43 12.50 -5.63
C PHE A 455 -17.14 13.86 -5.58
N LYS A 456 -17.53 14.37 -6.75
CA LYS A 456 -18.34 15.60 -6.82
C LYS A 456 -19.76 15.29 -6.40
N ASP A 457 -20.44 16.31 -5.84
CA ASP A 457 -21.82 16.18 -5.39
C ASP A 457 -22.77 15.71 -6.51
N ASP A 458 -22.48 16.11 -7.75
CA ASP A 458 -23.24 15.75 -8.95
C ASP A 458 -22.80 14.44 -9.61
N ASP A 459 -21.82 13.71 -9.07
CA ASP A 459 -21.48 12.38 -9.59
C ASP A 459 -22.61 11.38 -9.31
N GLU A 460 -22.88 10.47 -10.22
CA GLU A 460 -23.70 9.31 -9.89
C GLU A 460 -22.83 8.26 -9.18
N GLU A 461 -23.26 7.79 -8.01
CA GLU A 461 -22.50 6.81 -7.20
C GLU A 461 -22.24 5.51 -7.98
N SER A 462 -23.16 5.19 -8.89
CA SER A 462 -23.12 4.02 -9.75
C SER A 462 -21.91 3.98 -10.69
N LEU A 463 -21.33 5.15 -11.03
CA LEU A 463 -20.12 5.24 -11.83
C LEU A 463 -18.92 4.64 -11.10
N TYR A 464 -18.76 4.92 -9.80
CA TYR A 464 -17.70 4.35 -8.99
C TYR A 464 -17.87 2.83 -8.85
N TYR A 465 -19.11 2.37 -8.67
CA TYR A 465 -19.42 0.95 -8.56
C TYR A 465 -19.04 0.16 -9.82
N ILE A 466 -19.42 0.64 -11.01
CA ILE A 466 -19.07 -0.07 -12.25
C ILE A 466 -17.56 -0.08 -12.50
N CYS A 467 -16.83 0.95 -12.06
CA CYS A 467 -15.37 0.99 -12.18
C CYS A 467 -14.74 -0.12 -11.36
N SER A 468 -15.15 -0.27 -10.09
CA SER A 468 -14.65 -1.33 -9.20
C SER A 468 -15.08 -2.72 -9.65
N LEU A 469 -16.33 -2.89 -10.09
CA LEU A 469 -16.82 -4.17 -10.61
C LEU A 469 -16.06 -4.60 -11.89
N ALA A 470 -15.85 -3.67 -12.83
CA ALA A 470 -15.08 -3.94 -14.03
C ALA A 470 -13.62 -4.27 -13.71
N LEU A 471 -13.00 -3.54 -12.77
CA LEU A 471 -11.63 -3.79 -12.36
C LEU A 471 -11.48 -5.14 -11.64
N TYR A 472 -12.44 -5.52 -10.78
CA TYR A 472 -12.51 -6.86 -10.18
C TYR A 472 -12.52 -7.94 -11.26
N LYS A 473 -13.39 -7.81 -12.26
CA LYS A 473 -13.48 -8.77 -13.37
C LYS A 473 -12.18 -8.86 -14.19
N ILE A 474 -11.51 -7.73 -14.38
CA ILE A 474 -10.18 -7.68 -15.02
C ILE A 474 -9.12 -8.36 -14.15
N HIS A 475 -9.11 -8.16 -12.83
CA HIS A 475 -8.20 -8.87 -11.91
C HIS A 475 -8.42 -10.38 -11.96
N VAL A 476 -9.67 -10.85 -11.92
CA VAL A 476 -10.00 -12.28 -12.10
C VAL A 476 -9.46 -12.80 -13.45
N ALA A 477 -9.61 -12.03 -14.53
CA ALA A 477 -9.08 -12.41 -15.84
C ALA A 477 -7.55 -12.46 -15.89
N ILE A 478 -6.86 -11.56 -15.17
CA ILE A 478 -5.39 -11.58 -15.05
C ILE A 478 -4.95 -12.81 -14.25
N ASN A 479 -5.56 -13.04 -13.09
CA ASN A 479 -5.20 -14.12 -12.18
C ASN A 479 -5.47 -15.51 -12.78
N SER A 480 -6.50 -15.63 -13.62
CA SER A 480 -6.79 -16.83 -14.41
C SER A 480 -6.02 -16.91 -15.74
N LYS A 481 -5.02 -16.03 -15.96
CA LYS A 481 -4.19 -15.95 -17.18
C LYS A 481 -4.97 -15.74 -18.49
N LYS A 482 -6.26 -15.36 -18.42
CA LYS A 482 -7.09 -15.01 -19.58
C LYS A 482 -6.69 -13.67 -20.19
N LEU A 483 -6.26 -12.71 -19.36
CA LEU A 483 -5.69 -11.44 -19.82
C LEU A 483 -4.16 -11.53 -19.84
N LYS A 484 -3.59 -11.63 -21.04
CA LYS A 484 -2.14 -11.73 -21.25
C LYS A 484 -1.38 -10.44 -20.89
N TYR A 485 -1.99 -9.28 -21.13
CA TYR A 485 -1.36 -7.96 -20.94
C TYR A 485 -1.79 -7.32 -19.62
N SER A 486 -1.33 -7.86 -18.49
CA SER A 486 -1.68 -7.37 -17.15
C SER A 486 -1.28 -5.90 -16.93
N ASN A 487 -0.19 -5.45 -17.56
CA ASN A 487 0.26 -4.06 -17.58
C ASN A 487 -0.73 -3.09 -18.26
N LEU A 488 -1.61 -3.60 -19.13
CA LEU A 488 -2.66 -2.84 -19.82
C LEU A 488 -4.00 -2.83 -19.07
N LYS A 489 -4.08 -3.33 -17.82
CA LYS A 489 -5.34 -3.41 -17.06
C LYS A 489 -6.15 -2.11 -17.05
N TRP A 490 -5.50 -0.97 -16.87
CA TRP A 490 -6.16 0.35 -16.88
C TRP A 490 -6.69 0.73 -18.27
N HIS A 491 -6.00 0.33 -19.34
CA HIS A 491 -6.41 0.56 -20.72
C HIS A 491 -7.57 -0.34 -21.12
N VAL A 492 -7.55 -1.60 -20.68
CA VAL A 492 -8.69 -2.53 -20.81
C VAL A 492 -9.89 -1.97 -20.06
N LEU A 493 -9.71 -1.51 -18.83
CA LEU A 493 -10.78 -0.89 -18.04
C LEU A 493 -11.37 0.35 -18.73
N PHE A 494 -10.52 1.20 -19.32
CA PHE A 494 -10.95 2.35 -20.12
C PHE A 494 -11.85 1.96 -21.29
N ILE A 495 -11.44 1.01 -22.14
CA ILE A 495 -12.21 0.63 -23.33
C ILE A 495 -13.41 -0.28 -23.03
N MET A 496 -13.39 -1.00 -21.90
CA MET A 496 -14.46 -1.89 -21.46
C MET A 496 -15.82 -1.18 -21.43
N LYS A 497 -15.85 0.10 -21.04
CA LYS A 497 -17.10 0.88 -21.02
C LYS A 497 -17.74 1.03 -22.41
N TYR A 498 -16.93 1.19 -23.46
CA TYR A 498 -17.42 1.33 -24.83
C TYR A 498 -17.83 -0.03 -25.40
N VAL A 499 -17.03 -1.06 -25.15
CA VAL A 499 -17.29 -2.42 -25.61
C VAL A 499 -18.56 -2.99 -24.98
N ALA A 500 -18.77 -2.79 -23.69
CA ALA A 500 -19.97 -3.26 -22.99
C ALA A 500 -21.24 -2.49 -23.38
N THR A 501 -21.14 -1.18 -23.66
CA THR A 501 -22.33 -0.37 -24.00
C THR A 501 -22.64 -0.30 -25.49
N LYS A 502 -21.66 -0.65 -26.34
CA LYS A 502 -21.69 -0.42 -27.80
C LYS A 502 -22.09 1.04 -28.13
N SER A 503 -21.51 2.01 -27.42
CA SER A 503 -21.79 3.45 -27.61
C SER A 503 -20.56 4.33 -27.38
N ASN A 504 -20.27 5.28 -28.28
CA ASN A 504 -19.23 6.33 -28.12
C ASN A 504 -19.68 7.56 -27.32
N LYS A 505 -20.95 7.63 -26.91
CA LYS A 505 -21.54 8.87 -26.38
C LYS A 505 -20.93 9.23 -25.02
N ASN A 506 -20.67 10.53 -24.80
CA ASN A 506 -20.09 11.05 -23.56
C ASN A 506 -20.86 10.60 -22.32
N TRP A 507 -20.10 10.16 -21.33
CA TRP A 507 -20.59 9.83 -19.99
C TRP A 507 -20.60 11.11 -19.17
N THR A 508 -21.77 11.71 -19.03
CA THR A 508 -21.94 12.84 -18.13
C THR A 508 -22.14 12.32 -16.72
N ARG A 509 -21.61 13.04 -15.73
CA ARG A 509 -21.63 12.69 -14.29
C ARG A 509 -23.01 12.29 -13.77
N ASN A 510 -24.06 12.95 -14.25
CA ASN A 510 -25.45 12.63 -13.91
C ASN A 510 -26.37 12.85 -15.12
N SER A 511 -26.78 11.75 -15.75
CA SER A 511 -27.81 11.79 -16.81
C SER A 511 -28.52 10.46 -16.94
N LYS A 512 -29.81 10.49 -17.32
CA LYS A 512 -30.61 9.28 -17.62
C LYS A 512 -29.90 8.26 -18.51
N LYS A 513 -29.06 8.75 -19.43
CA LYS A 513 -28.30 7.93 -20.36
C LYS A 513 -27.11 7.24 -19.68
N SER A 514 -26.44 7.94 -18.77
CA SER A 514 -25.40 7.35 -17.92
C SER A 514 -25.99 6.20 -17.10
N ASN A 515 -27.16 6.37 -16.46
CA ASN A 515 -27.81 5.28 -15.73
C ASN A 515 -28.16 4.08 -16.64
N GLN A 516 -28.60 4.32 -17.89
CA GLN A 516 -28.86 3.24 -18.86
C GLN A 516 -27.58 2.49 -19.24
N ASN A 517 -26.50 3.23 -19.47
CA ASN A 517 -25.20 2.64 -19.76
C ASN A 517 -24.65 1.84 -18.58
N VAL A 518 -24.78 2.35 -17.35
CA VAL A 518 -24.41 1.65 -16.12
C VAL A 518 -25.11 0.29 -16.03
N LYS A 519 -26.44 0.24 -16.26
CA LYS A 519 -27.20 -1.02 -16.26
C LYS A 519 -26.65 -2.01 -17.29
N LYS A 520 -26.40 -1.56 -18.53
CA LYS A 520 -25.81 -2.41 -19.57
C LYS A 520 -24.43 -2.95 -19.19
N ILE A 521 -23.60 -2.13 -18.56
CA ILE A 521 -22.29 -2.56 -18.08
C ILE A 521 -22.46 -3.62 -17.01
N ILE A 522 -23.28 -3.39 -16.00
CA ILE A 522 -23.54 -4.39 -14.95
C ILE A 522 -24.03 -5.70 -15.57
N GLU A 523 -25.03 -5.65 -16.46
CA GLU A 523 -25.55 -6.83 -17.18
C GLU A 523 -24.48 -7.57 -18.00
N THR A 524 -23.50 -6.84 -18.53
CA THR A 524 -22.38 -7.43 -19.30
C THR A 524 -21.34 -8.06 -18.37
N LEU A 525 -21.04 -7.42 -17.25
CA LEU A 525 -19.99 -7.85 -16.32
C LEU A 525 -20.42 -9.00 -15.40
N THR A 526 -21.71 -9.06 -15.03
CA THR A 526 -22.24 -10.10 -14.14
C THR A 526 -22.58 -11.40 -14.87
N ASP A 527 -22.84 -11.33 -16.18
CA ASP A 527 -23.01 -12.49 -17.05
C ASP A 527 -21.66 -12.98 -17.57
N LYS A 528 -21.36 -14.26 -17.31
CA LYS A 528 -20.06 -14.86 -17.63
C LYS A 528 -19.76 -14.85 -19.13
N GLU A 529 -20.72 -15.20 -19.97
CA GLU A 529 -20.53 -15.31 -21.42
C GLU A 529 -20.40 -13.92 -22.05
N LYS A 530 -21.24 -12.96 -21.62
CA LYS A 530 -21.13 -11.58 -22.09
C LYS A 530 -19.82 -10.94 -21.67
N PHE A 531 -19.36 -11.17 -20.44
CA PHE A 531 -18.07 -10.66 -19.99
C PHE A 531 -16.90 -11.26 -20.78
N GLU A 532 -16.89 -12.57 -21.00
CA GLU A 532 -15.85 -13.23 -21.79
C GLU A 532 -15.80 -12.70 -23.23
N ASN A 533 -16.96 -12.50 -23.86
CA ASN A 533 -17.04 -11.89 -25.19
C ASN A 533 -16.54 -10.43 -25.18
N ALA A 534 -16.95 -9.62 -24.22
CA ALA A 534 -16.49 -8.23 -24.10
C ALA A 534 -14.98 -8.14 -23.84
N LEU A 535 -14.43 -9.03 -23.01
CA LEU A 535 -12.99 -9.09 -22.75
C LEU A 535 -12.21 -9.48 -24.02
N ASN A 536 -12.70 -10.47 -24.76
CA ASN A 536 -12.09 -10.88 -26.03
C ASN A 536 -12.12 -9.75 -27.08
N GLU A 537 -13.20 -8.97 -27.15
CA GLU A 537 -13.25 -7.78 -28.00
C GLU A 537 -12.23 -6.71 -27.57
N CYS A 538 -12.09 -6.47 -26.26
CA CYS A 538 -11.08 -5.54 -25.75
C CYS A 538 -9.67 -5.99 -26.14
N LEU A 539 -9.38 -7.29 -26.02
CA LEU A 539 -8.10 -7.88 -26.41
C LEU A 539 -7.86 -7.75 -27.92
N ALA A 540 -8.86 -8.04 -28.75
CA ALA A 540 -8.74 -7.90 -30.20
C ALA A 540 -8.45 -6.44 -30.62
N ILE A 541 -9.06 -5.46 -29.94
CA ILE A 541 -8.77 -4.04 -30.17
C ILE A 541 -7.32 -3.72 -29.81
N ILE A 542 -6.84 -4.16 -28.65
CA ILE A 542 -5.46 -3.93 -28.20
C ILE A 542 -4.46 -4.59 -29.16
N GLU A 543 -4.70 -5.84 -29.55
CA GLU A 543 -3.82 -6.62 -30.44
C GLU A 543 -3.83 -6.10 -31.89
N SER A 544 -4.81 -5.28 -32.25
CA SER A 544 -4.83 -4.58 -33.55
C SER A 544 -3.89 -3.37 -33.60
N LEU A 545 -3.39 -2.92 -32.44
CA LEU A 545 -2.32 -1.93 -32.33
C LEU A 545 -0.98 -2.65 -32.11
N PRO A 546 0.16 -2.02 -32.48
CA PRO A 546 1.46 -2.48 -32.03
C PRO A 546 1.45 -2.60 -30.50
N ILE A 547 1.87 -3.75 -29.97
CA ILE A 547 1.96 -3.97 -28.52
C ILE A 547 2.86 -2.87 -27.96
N PRO A 548 2.32 -1.99 -27.11
CA PRO A 548 3.07 -0.82 -26.67
C PRO A 548 4.18 -1.25 -25.71
N THR A 549 5.33 -0.62 -25.85
CA THR A 549 6.39 -0.68 -24.83
C THR A 549 5.89 -0.07 -23.51
N SER A 550 6.57 -0.39 -22.41
CA SER A 550 6.27 0.21 -21.10
C SER A 550 6.21 1.74 -21.16
N ASP A 551 7.03 2.38 -22.01
CA ASP A 551 7.08 3.83 -22.25
C ASP A 551 5.95 4.38 -23.12
N GLU A 552 5.44 3.60 -24.07
CA GLU A 552 4.33 4.03 -24.94
C GLU A 552 2.99 3.99 -24.20
N ILE A 553 2.79 3.00 -23.32
CA ILE A 553 1.65 2.93 -22.38
C ILE A 553 1.56 4.19 -21.52
N LYS A 554 2.66 4.95 -21.41
CA LYS A 554 2.76 6.18 -20.64
C LYS A 554 2.21 7.42 -21.33
N ARG A 555 2.02 7.37 -22.64
CA ARG A 555 1.75 8.55 -23.44
C ARG A 555 0.26 8.67 -23.71
N GLN A 556 -0.26 9.89 -23.58
CA GLN A 556 -1.64 10.21 -23.98
C GLN A 556 -1.93 9.81 -25.44
N LYS A 557 -0.89 9.78 -26.29
CA LYS A 557 -0.97 9.29 -27.66
C LYS A 557 -1.50 7.86 -27.73
N TYR A 558 -1.01 6.93 -26.90
CA TYR A 558 -1.48 5.55 -26.94
C TYR A 558 -2.96 5.45 -26.51
N THR A 559 -3.38 6.21 -25.50
CA THR A 559 -4.80 6.31 -25.13
C THR A 559 -5.65 6.85 -26.29
N ALA A 560 -5.16 7.85 -27.02
CA ALA A 560 -5.87 8.41 -28.18
C ALA A 560 -5.96 7.40 -29.34
N ASP A 561 -4.86 6.72 -29.67
CA ASP A 561 -4.82 5.68 -30.70
C ASP A 561 -5.75 4.52 -30.34
N LEU A 562 -5.74 4.09 -29.07
CA LEU A 562 -6.63 3.05 -28.54
C LEU A 562 -8.10 3.47 -28.60
N ARG A 563 -8.43 4.73 -28.28
CA ARG A 563 -9.80 5.25 -28.42
C ARG A 563 -10.25 5.22 -29.87
N SER A 564 -9.44 5.75 -30.79
CA SER A 564 -9.73 5.76 -32.23
C SER A 564 -9.97 4.35 -32.75
N LYS A 565 -9.11 3.40 -32.37
CA LYS A 565 -9.25 2.00 -32.80
C LYS A 565 -10.47 1.31 -32.20
N THR A 566 -10.80 1.62 -30.95
CA THR A 566 -12.05 1.16 -30.33
C THR A 566 -13.27 1.64 -31.09
N PHE A 567 -13.28 2.90 -31.53
CA PHE A 567 -14.40 3.47 -32.27
C PHE A 567 -14.53 2.89 -33.67
N GLU A 568 -13.40 2.67 -34.35
CA GLU A 568 -13.35 1.96 -35.63
C GLU A 568 -13.90 0.54 -35.50
N TYR A 569 -13.43 -0.23 -34.51
CA TYR A 569 -13.85 -1.61 -34.29
C TYR A 569 -15.35 -1.73 -34.00
N LEU A 570 -15.91 -0.78 -33.23
CA LEU A 570 -17.32 -0.77 -32.84
C LEU A 570 -18.23 -0.09 -33.88
N ASN A 571 -17.69 0.39 -35.01
CA ASN A 571 -18.41 1.09 -36.09
C ASN A 571 -19.18 2.33 -35.61
N PHE A 572 -18.52 3.17 -34.82
CA PHE A 572 -19.08 4.40 -34.25
C PHE A 572 -18.99 5.63 -35.13
#